data_AF-A0A0P7HB87-F1
#
_entry.id   AF-A0A0P7HB87-F1
#
_cell.length_a   1.000
_cell.length_b   1.000
_cell.length_c   1.000
_cell.angle_alpha   90.00
_cell.angle_beta   90.00
_cell.angle_gamma   90.00
#
_symmetry.space_group_name_H-M   'P 1'
#
loop_
_entity.id
_entity.type
_entity.pdbx_description
1 polymer ?
#
loop_
_entity_poly.entity_id
_entity_poly.type
_entity_poly.pdbx_seq_one_letter_code
_entity_poly.pdbx_strand_id
1 'polypeptide(L)' 'MRERDCYIVDDTITSGTTIQETIDAVRARGGEPVACGVLADKHGLDEVDGVPVYSLLQVIRVGDGD' A
#
# COMPACT_ATOMS: atom_id res chain seq x y z
N MET A 1 21.60 -11.67 -6.14
CA MET A 1 20.14 -11.65 -5.91
C MET A 1 19.75 -10.22 -5.58
N ARG A 2 18.51 -9.79 -5.81
CA ARG A 2 17.96 -8.56 -5.23
C ARG A 2 17.75 -8.86 -3.75
N GLU A 3 18.83 -8.89 -2.96
CA GLU A 3 18.90 -9.83 -1.83
C GLU A 3 17.80 -9.64 -0.79
N ARG A 4 17.14 -8.47 -0.73
CA ARG A 4 15.99 -8.25 0.14
C ARG A 4 14.94 -7.24 -0.39
N ASP A 5 14.87 -7.00 -1.70
CA ASP A 5 13.84 -6.12 -2.28
C ASP A 5 12.47 -6.82 -2.15
N CYS A 6 11.49 -6.13 -1.55
CA CYS A 6 10.19 -6.68 -1.18
C CYS A 6 9.05 -5.89 -1.81
N TYR A 7 8.09 -6.59 -2.42
CA TYR A 7 6.81 -6.03 -2.83
C TYR A 7 5.76 -6.42 -1.80
N ILE A 8 5.04 -5.43 -1.27
CA ILE A 8 3.94 -5.66 -0.33
C ILE A 8 2.66 -5.79 -1.16
N VAL A 9 1.83 -6.80 -0.88
CA VAL A 9 0.57 -7.03 -1.61
C VAL A 9 -0.56 -7.18 -0.61
N ASP A 10 -1.66 -6.46 -0.85
CA ASP A 10 -2.88 -6.54 -0.05
C ASP A 10 -4.13 -6.46 -0.95
N ASP A 11 -5.31 -6.79 -0.42
CA ASP A 11 -6.55 -6.70 -1.21
C ASP A 11 -7.10 -5.27 -1.28
N THR A 12 -7.11 -4.54 -0.17
CA THR A 12 -7.62 -3.16 -0.12
C THR A 12 -6.81 -2.29 0.82
N ILE A 13 -6.66 -1.02 0.44
CA ILE A 13 -6.10 0.02 1.30
C ILE A 13 -7.18 1.02 1.72
N THR A 14 -7.12 1.40 3.00
CA THR A 14 -7.96 2.44 3.59
C THR A 14 -7.12 3.60 4.11
N SER A 15 -6.76 3.62 5.39
CA SER A 15 -5.86 4.63 5.97
C SER A 15 -4.38 4.38 5.65
N GLY A 16 -4.04 3.19 5.18
CA GLY A 16 -2.65 2.77 4.95
C GLY A 16 -1.94 2.18 6.17
N THR A 17 -2.59 2.08 7.33
CA THR A 17 -1.96 1.62 8.58
C THR A 17 -1.38 0.19 8.46
N THR A 18 -2.11 -0.75 7.89
CA THR A 18 -1.62 -2.14 7.69
C THR A 18 -0.40 -2.20 6.77
N ILE A 19 -0.39 -1.36 5.72
CA ILE A 19 0.76 -1.25 4.83
C ILE A 19 1.95 -0.66 5.57
N GLN A 20 1.75 0.40 6.36
CA GLN A 20 2.80 1.02 7.16
C GLN A 20 3.43 0.03 8.15
N GLU A 21 2.61 -0.72 8.90
CA GLU A 21 3.09 -1.77 9.82
C GLU A 21 3.89 -2.86 9.08
N THR A 22 3.49 -3.17 7.84
CA THR A 22 4.20 -4.14 6.99
C THR A 22 5.54 -3.58 6.50
N ILE A 23 5.59 -2.31 6.09
CA ILE A 23 6.84 -1.62 5.72
C ILE A 23 7.83 -1.66 6.89
N ASP A 24 7.38 -1.31 8.09
CA ASP A 24 8.20 -1.35 9.30
C ASP A 24 8.70 -2.77 9.59
N ALA A 25 7.82 -3.77 9.45
CA ALA A 25 8.17 -5.18 9.67
C ALA A 25 9.20 -5.71 8.66
N VAL A 26 9.13 -5.27 7.39
CA VAL A 26 10.09 -5.61 6.34
C VAL A 26 11.45 -4.97 6.64
N ARG A 27 11.48 -3.65 6.90
CA ARG A 27 12.71 -2.91 7.23
C ARG A 27 13.40 -3.45 8.47
N ALA A 28 12.65 -3.79 9.51
CA ALA A 28 13.18 -4.39 10.74
C ALA A 28 13.88 -5.75 10.52
N ARG A 29 13.55 -6.44 9.42
CA ARG A 29 14.18 -7.73 9.02
C ARG A 29 15.26 -7.54 7.94
N GLY A 30 15.67 -6.30 7.70
CA GLY A 30 16.65 -5.90 6.70
C GLY A 30 16.13 -5.91 5.27
N GLY A 31 14.81 -6.04 5.06
CA GLY A 31 14.20 -5.93 3.75
C GLY A 31 14.04 -4.49 3.29
N GLU A 32 14.04 -4.30 1.98
CA GLU A 32 13.77 -3.01 1.34
C GLU A 32 12.39 -3.08 0.65
N PRO A 33 11.34 -2.50 1.22
CA PRO A 33 10.04 -2.43 0.56
C PRO A 33 10.11 -1.43 -0.60
N VAL A 34 9.96 -1.92 -1.83
CA VAL A 34 10.14 -1.10 -3.05
C VAL A 34 8.83 -0.64 -3.67
N ALA A 35 7.72 -1.32 -3.39
CA ALA A 35 6.38 -0.92 -3.80
C ALA A 35 5.30 -1.72 -3.04
N CYS A 36 4.11 -1.15 -2.97
CA CYS A 36 2.90 -1.78 -2.47
C CYS A 36 1.89 -1.93 -3.62
N GLY A 37 1.33 -3.12 -3.81
CA GLY A 37 0.27 -3.40 -4.79
C GLY A 37 -1.02 -3.77 -4.09
N VAL A 38 -2.12 -3.08 -4.42
CA VAL A 38 -3.45 -3.36 -3.86
C VAL A 38 -4.52 -3.48 -4.93
N LEU A 39 -5.55 -4.28 -4.69
CA LEU A 39 -6.66 -4.36 -5.65
C LEU A 39 -7.54 -3.11 -5.59
N ALA A 40 -7.90 -2.65 -4.38
CA ALA A 40 -8.85 -1.56 -4.18
C ALA A 40 -8.35 -0.48 -3.21
N ASP A 41 -8.34 0.78 -3.66
CA ASP A 41 -7.96 1.93 -2.86
C ASP A 41 -9.16 2.86 -2.60
N LYS A 42 -9.50 3.07 -1.31
CA LYS A 42 -10.65 3.90 -0.90
C LYS A 42 -10.31 5.38 -0.66
N HIS A 43 -9.03 5.75 -0.72
CA HIS A 43 -8.55 7.08 -0.38
C HIS A 43 -7.59 7.69 -1.41
N GLY A 44 -7.11 6.90 -2.39
CA GLY A 44 -6.22 7.37 -3.45
C GLY A 44 -4.83 7.70 -2.93
N LEU A 45 -4.21 6.77 -2.20
CA LEU A 45 -2.89 6.92 -1.65
C LEU A 45 -1.83 6.59 -2.71
N ASP A 46 -0.95 7.54 -3.01
CA ASP A 46 0.15 7.35 -3.96
C ASP A 46 1.41 6.74 -3.31
N GLU A 47 1.58 6.94 -2.00
CA GLU A 47 2.68 6.37 -1.22
C GLU A 47 2.30 6.20 0.26
N VAL A 48 2.96 5.27 0.93
CA VAL A 48 2.94 5.12 2.38
C VAL A 48 4.38 5.00 2.86
N ASP A 49 4.79 5.89 3.76
CA ASP A 49 6.12 5.88 4.37
C ASP A 49 7.29 5.82 3.35
N GLY A 50 7.14 6.62 2.27
CA GLY A 50 8.09 6.71 1.15
C GLY A 50 8.10 5.52 0.20
N VAL A 51 7.22 4.53 0.38
CA VAL A 51 7.05 3.38 -0.51
C VAL A 51 5.85 3.63 -1.42
N PRO A 52 6.01 3.56 -2.76
CA PRO A 52 4.92 3.85 -3.69
C PRO A 52 3.82 2.80 -3.60
N VAL A 53 2.56 3.25 -3.72
CA VAL A 53 1.36 2.41 -3.72
C VAL A 53 0.75 2.41 -5.11
N TYR A 54 0.45 1.22 -5.62
CA TYR A 54 -0.22 1.01 -6.91
C TYR A 54 -1.54 0.27 -6.68
N SER A 55 -2.65 0.85 -7.11
CA SER A 55 -3.97 0.22 -7.03
C SER A 55 -4.51 -0.15 -8.40
N LEU A 56 -5.21 -1.29 -8.49
CA LEU A 56 -5.92 -1.67 -9.72
C LEU A 56 -7.26 -0.93 -9.86
N LEU A 57 -7.92 -0.66 -8.73
CA LEU A 57 -9.23 -0.01 -8.66
C LEU A 57 -9.18 1.12 -7.64
N GLN A 58 -9.63 2.29 -8.03
CA GLN A 58 -9.91 3.38 -7.10
C GLN A 58 -11.40 3.37 -6.75
N VAL A 59 -11.70 3.18 -5.47
CA VAL A 59 -13.07 3.18 -4.94
C VAL A 59 -13.49 4.61 -4.70
N ILE A 60 -14.38 5.11 -5.56
CA ILE A 60 -15.00 6.41 -5.41
C ILE A 60 -16.26 6.23 -4.56
N ARG A 61 -16.35 6.91 -3.42
CA ARG A 61 -17.60 6.93 -2.63
C ARG A 61 -18.64 7.73 -3.43
N VAL A 62 -19.72 7.07 -3.82
CA VAL A 62 -20.94 7.73 -4.29
C VAL A 62 -21.86 7.86 -3.08
N GLY A 63 -22.08 9.10 -2.65
CA GLY A 63 -23.18 9.45 -1.76
C GLY A 63 -24.22 10.21 -2.57
N ASP A 64 -25.49 9.88 -2.37
CA ASP A 64 -26.61 10.56 -3.01
C ASP A 64 -26.54 12.06 -2.67
N GLY A 65 -26.40 12.89 -3.71
CA GLY A 65 -26.59 14.34 -3.56
C GLY A 65 -28.05 14.58 -3.22
N ASP A 66 -28.29 15.28 -2.11
CA ASP A 66 -29.57 15.77 -1.56
C ASP A 66 -30.86 14.96 -1.88
#